data_AF-A0A7R9QLH0-F1
#
_entry.id   AF-A0A7R9QLH0-F1
#
_cell.length_a   1.000
_cell.length_b   1.000
_cell.length_c   1.000
_cell.angle_alpha   90.00
_cell.angle_beta   90.00
_cell.angle_gamma   90.00
#
_symmetry.space_group_name_H-M   'P 1'
#
loop_
_entity.id
_entity.type
_entity.pdbx_description
1 polymer ?
#
loop_
_entity_poly.entity_id
_entity_poly.type
_entity_poly.pdbx_seq_one_letter_code
_entity_poly.pdbx_strand_id
1 'polypeptide(L)'
;ELEFAIQPNTTGKQLFDQVVKTIGLREIWFFGLQYVDSKGYATWLKLNKKVMSQDVKKENPLQFKFRAKFFPEDVAEELIQDITL
;
A
#
# COMPACT_ATOMS: atom_id res chain seq x y z
N GLU A 1 -10.11 -5.53 8.32
CA GLU A 1 -10.11 -5.34 6.85
C GLU A 1 -10.53 -3.91 6.56
N LEU A 2 -9.93 -3.24 5.57
CA LEU A 2 -10.25 -1.86 5.20
C LEU A 2 -10.80 -1.85 3.77
N GLU A 3 -11.98 -1.28 3.58
CA GLU A 3 -12.63 -1.18 2.28
C GLU A 3 -12.75 0.29 1.86
N PHE A 4 -12.32 0.58 0.63
CA PHE A 4 -12.32 1.93 0.08
C PHE A 4 -12.93 1.95 -1.31
N ALA A 5 -13.80 2.94 -1.58
CA ALA A 5 -14.20 3.26 -2.94
C ALA A 5 -13.12 4.13 -3.60
N ILE A 6 -12.58 3.68 -4.72
CA ILE A 6 -11.63 4.47 -5.53
C ILE A 6 -12.26 4.92 -6.83
N GLN A 7 -11.86 6.09 -7.31
CA GLN A 7 -12.23 6.56 -8.64
C GLN A 7 -11.27 5.97 -9.70
N PRO A 8 -11.68 5.87 -10.98
CA PRO A 8 -10.80 5.36 -12.04
C PRO A 8 -9.51 6.16 -12.24
N ASN A 9 -9.50 7.43 -11.83
CA ASN A 9 -8.35 8.33 -11.89
C ASN A 9 -7.46 8.26 -10.63
N THR A 10 -7.85 7.51 -9.59
CA THR A 10 -7.12 7.41 -8.33
C THR A 10 -5.71 6.84 -8.57
N THR A 11 -4.71 7.60 -8.12
CA THR A 11 -3.31 7.20 -8.15
C THR A 11 -2.98 6.26 -6.99
N GLY A 12 -1.92 5.47 -7.14
CA GLY A 12 -1.42 4.62 -6.06
C GLY A 12 -1.08 5.42 -4.81
N LYS A 13 -0.56 6.65 -4.97
CA LYS A 13 -0.31 7.57 -3.84
C LYS A 13 -1.60 7.92 -3.10
N GLN A 14 -2.67 8.26 -3.81
CA GLN A 14 -3.94 8.62 -3.15
C GLN A 14 -4.52 7.45 -2.34
N LEU A 15 -4.51 6.24 -2.90
CA LEU A 15 -4.94 5.04 -2.18
C LEU A 15 -4.04 4.77 -0.96
N PHE A 16 -2.73 4.86 -1.14
CA PHE A 16 -1.76 4.65 -0.06
C PHE A 16 -1.93 5.69 1.06
N ASP A 17 -2.03 6.98 0.72
CA ASP A 17 -2.25 8.07 1.67
C ASP A 17 -3.56 7.86 2.46
N GLN A 18 -4.60 7.29 1.83
CA GLN A 18 -5.87 6.99 2.50
C GLN A 18 -5.69 5.88 3.53
N VAL A 19 -5.01 4.78 3.17
CA VAL A 19 -4.72 3.66 4.09
C VAL A 19 -3.93 4.14 5.31
N VAL A 20 -2.81 4.84 5.10
CA VAL A 20 -1.92 5.28 6.20
C VAL A 20 -2.60 6.30 7.12
N LYS A 21 -3.43 7.19 6.56
CA LYS A 21 -4.24 8.13 7.36
C LYS A 21 -5.28 7.41 8.19
N THR A 22 -5.94 6.39 7.65
CA THR A 22 -6.96 5.62 8.38
C THR A 22 -6.36 4.85 9.55
N ILE A 23 -5.16 4.29 9.40
CA ILE A 23 -4.49 3.59 10.50
C ILE A 23 -3.71 4.53 11.44
N GLY A 24 -3.41 5.77 11.02
CA GLY A 24 -2.64 6.72 11.83
C GLY A 24 -1.12 6.56 11.74
N LEU A 25 -0.63 5.91 10.66
CA LEU A 25 0.78 5.67 10.42
C LEU A 25 1.42 6.89 9.72
N ARG A 26 2.56 7.36 10.25
CA ARG A 26 3.37 8.46 9.68
C ARG A 26 4.67 7.94 9.07
N GLU A 27 5.20 6.82 9.54
CA GLU A 27 6.43 6.17 9.06
C GLU A 27 6.21 5.42 7.74
N ILE A 28 5.72 6.14 6.74
CA ILE A 28 5.24 5.57 5.49
C ILE A 28 6.34 4.98 4.60
N TRP A 29 7.60 5.37 4.80
CA TRP A 29 8.73 4.98 3.95
C TRP A 29 9.04 3.48 4.05
N PHE A 30 8.68 2.83 5.15
CA PHE A 30 8.83 1.39 5.30
C PHE A 30 7.78 0.59 4.56
N PHE A 31 6.63 1.18 4.21
CA PHE A 31 5.46 0.43 3.76
C PHE A 31 5.15 0.59 2.28
N GLY A 32 4.42 -0.39 1.76
CA GLY A 32 3.84 -0.35 0.42
C GLY A 32 2.54 -1.15 0.36
N LEU A 33 1.83 -0.99 -0.76
CA LEU A 33 0.70 -1.84 -1.10
C LEU A 33 1.17 -2.90 -2.09
N GLN A 34 1.04 -4.17 -1.72
CA GLN A 34 1.29 -5.31 -2.59
C GLN A 34 -0.03 -5.82 -3.16
N TYR A 35 -0.06 -6.18 -4.43
CA TYR A 35 -1.20 -6.81 -5.08
C TYR A 35 -0.73 -7.99 -5.93
N VAL A 36 -1.68 -8.81 -6.38
CA VAL A 36 -1.41 -9.85 -7.38
C VAL A 36 -1.79 -9.29 -8.76
N ASP A 37 -0.85 -9.30 -9.70
CA ASP A 37 -1.11 -8.85 -11.05
C ASP A 37 -1.97 -9.85 -11.84
N SER A 38 -2.36 -9.48 -13.06
CA SER A 38 -3.13 -10.34 -13.98
C SER A 38 -2.43 -11.65 -14.37
N LYS A 39 -1.11 -11.75 -14.12
CA LYS A 39 -0.28 -12.93 -14.40
C LYS A 39 -0.03 -13.79 -13.15
N GLY A 40 -0.55 -13.39 -11.98
CA GLY A 40 -0.40 -14.12 -10.72
C GLY A 40 0.86 -13.75 -9.92
N TYR A 41 1.64 -12.75 -10.34
CA TYR A 41 2.84 -12.31 -9.61
C TYR A 41 2.52 -11.29 -8.53
N ALA A 42 3.18 -11.42 -7.38
CA ALA A 42 3.12 -10.43 -6.31
C ALA A 42 3.91 -9.18 -6.72
N THR A 43 3.22 -8.06 -6.86
CA THR A 43 3.78 -6.79 -7.34
C THR A 43 3.46 -5.65 -6.37
N TRP A 44 4.38 -4.69 -6.26
CA TRP A 44 4.17 -3.47 -5.47
C TRP A 44 3.47 -2.40 -6.30
N LEU A 45 2.47 -1.76 -5.70
CA LEU A 45 1.76 -0.63 -6.28
C LEU A 45 2.71 0.56 -6.46
N LYS A 46 2.77 1.08 -7.68
CA LYS A 46 3.51 2.29 -8.01
C LYS A 46 2.68 3.50 -7.64
N LEU A 47 3.19 4.31 -6.71
CA LEU A 47 2.47 5.46 -6.18
C LEU A 47 2.23 6.56 -7.22
N ASN A 48 3.13 6.69 -8.20
CA ASN A 48 3.07 7.68 -9.27
C ASN A 48 2.19 7.27 -10.46
N LYS A 49 1.53 6.10 -10.43
CA LYS A 49 0.64 5.62 -11.49
C LYS A 49 -0.78 5.44 -10.98
N LYS A 50 -1.76 5.51 -11.88
CA LYS A 50 -3.16 5.16 -11.59
C LYS A 50 -3.27 3.70 -11.15
N VAL A 51 -4.10 3.41 -10.15
CA VAL A 51 -4.30 2.03 -9.66
C VAL A 51 -4.83 1.14 -10.79
N MET A 52 -5.82 1.64 -11.53
CA MET A 52 -6.46 0.94 -12.65
C MET A 52 -5.55 0.72 -13.88
N SER A 53 -4.36 1.35 -13.92
CA SER A 53 -3.42 1.25 -15.04
C SER A 53 -2.19 0.38 -14.73
N GLN A 54 -2.26 -0.44 -13.67
CA GLN A 54 -1.14 -1.25 -13.18
C GLN A 54 -1.40 -2.75 -13.24
N ASP A 55 -2.23 -3.22 -14.16
CA ASP A 55 -2.49 -4.66 -14.39
C ASP A 55 -2.87 -5.44 -13.11
N VAL A 56 -3.51 -4.76 -12.16
CA VAL A 56 -4.04 -5.41 -10.95
C VAL A 56 -5.04 -6.48 -11.37
N LYS A 57 -4.98 -7.66 -10.74
CA LYS A 57 -5.93 -8.73 -10.99
C LYS A 57 -7.35 -8.19 -10.82
N LYS A 58 -8.17 -8.36 -11.86
CA LYS A 58 -9.53 -7.80 -11.96
C LYS A 58 -10.50 -8.60 -11.10
N GLU A 59 -10.41 -8.41 -9.80
CA GLU A 59 -11.32 -8.93 -8.78
C GLU A 59 -12.16 -7.78 -8.22
N ASN A 60 -13.36 -8.09 -7.72
CA ASN A 60 -14.21 -7.12 -7.05
C ASN A 60 -14.50 -7.61 -5.63
N PRO A 61 -13.97 -6.96 -4.57
CA PRO A 61 -13.11 -5.77 -4.61
C PRO A 61 -11.67 -6.08 -5.07
N LEU A 62 -10.95 -5.03 -5.51
CA LEU A 62 -9.51 -5.13 -5.76
C LEU A 62 -8.78 -5.42 -4.44
N GLN A 63 -7.88 -6.39 -4.44
CA GLN A 63 -7.20 -6.86 -3.25
C GLN A 63 -5.79 -6.27 -3.12
N PHE A 64 -5.52 -5.59 -2.00
CA PHE A 64 -4.22 -5.04 -1.66
C PHE A 64 -3.79 -5.48 -0.27
N LYS A 65 -2.49 -5.76 -0.10
CA LYS A 65 -1.86 -6.06 1.17
C LYS A 65 -0.94 -4.90 1.56
N PHE A 66 -1.27 -4.22 2.65
CA PHE A 66 -0.39 -3.23 3.26
C PHE A 66 0.72 -3.96 4.04
N ARG A 67 1.98 -3.78 3.61
CA ARG A 67 3.13 -4.54 4.12
C ARG A 67 4.38 -3.66 4.18
N ALA A 68 5.28 -3.98 5.10
CA ALA A 68 6.63 -3.46 5.09
C ALA A 68 7.37 -3.94 3.83
N LYS A 69 7.88 -3.00 3.06
CA LYS A 69 8.73 -3.19 1.88
C LYS A 69 10.20 -2.99 2.21
N PHE A 70 10.48 -2.12 3.17
CA PHE A 70 11.82 -1.83 3.69
C PHE A 70 11.79 -2.03 5.20
N PHE A 71 12.88 -2.55 5.74
CA PHE A 71 13.07 -2.74 7.17
C PHE A 71 14.14 -1.75 7.64
N PRO A 72 14.01 -1.19 8.86
CA PRO A 72 15.09 -0.42 9.46
C PRO A 72 16.33 -1.29 9.66
N GLU A 73 17.50 -0.67 9.71
CA GLU A 73 18.75 -1.33 10.08
C GLU A 73 18.76 -1.63 11.59
N ASP A 74 18.20 -0.73 12.39
CA ASP A 74 17.97 -0.94 13.83
C ASP A 74 16.53 -0.59 14.21
N VAL A 75 15.75 -1.63 14.55
CA VAL A 75 14.35 -1.50 14.98
C VAL A 75 14.19 -0.72 16.29
N ALA A 76 15.16 -0.77 17.20
CA ALA A 76 15.07 -0.10 18.50
C ALA A 76 15.37 1.40 18.41
N GLU A 77 16.16 1.82 17.40
CA GLU A 77 16.51 3.24 17.21
C GLU A 77 15.65 3.95 16.16
N GLU A 78 15.18 3.24 15.12
CA GLU A 78 14.52 3.87 13.98
C GLU A 78 12.99 3.85 14.00
N LEU A 79 12.37 2.93 14.76
CA LEU A 79 10.90 2.88 14.87
C LEU A 79 10.41 3.81 15.99
N ILE A 80 9.62 4.81 15.61
CA ILE A 80 9.18 5.86 16.53
C ILE A 80 7.74 5.62 17.02
N GLN A 81 6.86 5.03 16.19
CA GLN A 81 5.47 4.83 16.55
C GLN A 81 5.17 3.38 16.95
N ASP A 82 4.39 3.19 18.04
CA ASP A 82 3.86 1.87 18.46
C ASP A 82 3.10 1.12 17.37
N ILE A 83 2.45 1.83 16.44
CA ILE A 83 1.75 1.19 15.32
C ILE A 83 2.69 0.57 14.27
N THR A 84 3.96 0.98 14.27
CA THR A 84 5.00 0.48 13.37
C THR A 84 5.78 -0.69 13.99
N LEU A 85 5.74 -0.84 15.32
CA LEU A 85 6.37 -1.92 16.08
C LEU A 85 5.68 -3.29 15.90
#